data_AF-A0A8J2PMV0-F1
#
_entry.id   AF-A0A8J2PMV0-F1
#
_cell.length_a   1.000
_cell.length_b   1.000
_cell.length_c   1.000
_cell.angle_alpha   90.00
_cell.angle_beta   90.00
_cell.angle_gamma   90.00
#
_symmetry.space_group_name_H-M   'P 1'
#
loop_
_entity.id
_entity.type
_entity.pdbx_description
1 polymer ?
#
loop_
_entity_poly.entity_id
_entity_poly.type
_entity_poly.pdbx_seq_one_letter_code
_entity_poly.pdbx_strand_id
1 'polypeptide(L)'
;ENLNAVMYDLFIAGVETTSTTLCWLLLYLAVHPDKQQSLQLEIDSVLEGRIPTLQDKPKMPYLEAVTMETMRKSSVLPMGVFHSTMQDTTIGEYSIPKDTII
;
A
#
# COMPACT_ATOMS: atom_id res chain seq x y z
N GLU A 1 -8.92 -10.32 -26.56
CA GLU A 1 -8.46 -8.94 -26.31
C GLU A 1 -8.55 -8.57 -24.82
N ASN A 2 -9.71 -8.72 -24.18
CA ASN A 2 -9.87 -8.38 -22.75
C ASN A 2 -8.93 -9.13 -21.78
N LEU A 3 -8.63 -10.42 -22.01
CA LEU A 3 -7.70 -11.17 -21.16
C LEU A 3 -6.30 -10.54 -21.15
N ASN A 4 -5.79 -10.13 -22.32
CA ASN A 4 -4.47 -9.51 -22.41
C ASN A 4 -4.45 -8.17 -21.69
N ALA A 5 -5.49 -7.33 -21.87
CA ALA A 5 -5.61 -6.05 -21.18
C ALA A 5 -5.62 -6.23 -19.65
N VAL A 6 -6.44 -7.14 -19.12
CA VAL A 6 -6.52 -7.41 -17.67
C VAL A 6 -5.19 -7.93 -17.13
N MET A 7 -4.46 -8.76 -17.88
CA MET A 7 -3.13 -9.19 -17.46
C MET A 7 -2.15 -8.01 -17.39
N TYR A 8 -2.14 -7.13 -18.40
CA TYR A 8 -1.29 -5.93 -18.37
C TYR A 8 -1.62 -5.03 -17.18
N ASP A 9 -2.91 -4.78 -16.94
CA ASP A 9 -3.37 -3.96 -15.81
C ASP A 9 -2.91 -4.53 -14.48
N LEU A 10 -3.05 -5.85 -14.27
CA LEU A 10 -2.63 -6.53 -13.03
C LEU A 10 -1.11 -6.40 -12.80
N PHE A 11 -0.31 -6.58 -13.84
CA PHE A 11 1.14 -6.47 -13.74
C PHE A 11 1.58 -5.04 -13.45
N ILE A 12 1.09 -4.06 -14.20
CA ILE A 12 1.49 -2.66 -14.04
C ILE A 12 1.04 -2.14 -12.68
N ALA A 13 -0.23 -2.36 -12.31
CA ALA A 13 -0.77 -1.85 -11.05
C ALA A 13 -0.16 -2.54 -9.83
N GLY A 14 0.22 -3.82 -9.93
CA GLY A 14 0.70 -4.61 -8.80
C GLY A 14 2.21 -4.59 -8.58
N VAL A 15 3.02 -4.58 -9.66
CA VAL A 15 4.48 -4.75 -9.54
C VAL A 15 5.15 -3.49 -9.00
N GLU A 16 4.98 -2.36 -9.68
CA GLU A 16 5.72 -1.13 -9.36
C GLU A 16 5.29 -0.55 -7.99
N THR A 17 3.99 -0.61 -7.69
CA THR A 17 3.43 -0.09 -6.44
C THR A 17 3.92 -0.90 -5.24
N THR A 18 3.91 -2.23 -5.33
CA THR A 18 4.33 -3.12 -4.25
C THR A 18 5.85 -3.08 -4.06
N SER A 19 6.63 -3.13 -5.16
CA SER A 19 8.09 -3.07 -5.08
C SER A 19 8.57 -1.76 -4.44
N THR A 20 8.01 -0.63 -4.86
CA THR A 20 8.34 0.69 -4.31
C THR A 20 7.97 0.79 -2.83
N THR A 21 6.82 0.26 -2.43
CA THR A 21 6.39 0.23 -1.02
C THR A 21 7.37 -0.59 -0.17
N LEU A 22 7.82 -1.75 -0.65
CA LEU A 22 8.81 -2.57 0.06
C LEU A 22 10.17 -1.88 0.16
N CYS A 23 10.62 -1.17 -0.89
CA CYS A 23 11.84 -0.37 -0.84
C CYS A 23 11.76 0.71 0.25
N TRP A 24 10.63 1.41 0.36
CA TRP A 24 10.41 2.38 1.44
C TRP A 24 10.39 1.75 2.82
N LEU A 25 9.73 0.60 2.98
CA LEU A 25 9.70 -0.15 4.23
C LEU A 25 11.13 -0.49 4.69
N LEU A 26 11.94 -1.06 3.80
CA LEU A 26 13.33 -1.43 4.09
C LEU A 26 14.18 -0.20 4.42
N LEU A 27 14.01 0.90 3.68
CA LEU A 27 14.70 2.16 3.97
C LEU A 27 14.35 2.68 5.37
N TYR A 28 13.08 2.67 5.74
CA TYR A 28 12.64 3.13 7.06
C TYR A 28 13.17 2.24 8.18
N LEU A 29 13.17 0.92 8.02
CA LEU A 29 13.77 0.03 9.00
C LEU A 29 15.29 0.26 9.13
N ALA A 30 15.99 0.46 8.02
CA ALA A 30 17.44 0.74 8.03
C ALA A 30 17.79 2.07 8.74
N VAL A 31 16.95 3.09 8.60
CA VAL A 31 17.15 4.41 9.24
C VAL A 31 16.63 4.43 10.70
N HIS A 32 15.76 3.50 11.07
CA HIS A 32 15.17 3.39 12.41
C HIS A 32 15.47 2.01 13.05
N PRO A 33 16.73 1.74 13.44
CA PRO A 33 17.15 0.43 13.93
C PRO A 33 16.43 -0.01 15.21
N ASP A 34 15.98 0.93 16.06
CA ASP A 34 15.17 0.63 17.24
C ASP A 34 13.79 0.05 16.86
N LYS A 35 13.19 0.56 15.78
CA LYS A 35 11.92 0.06 15.25
C LYS A 35 12.10 -1.28 14.56
N GLN A 36 13.20 -1.45 13.81
CA GLN A 36 13.58 -2.74 13.22
C GLN A 36 13.76 -3.82 14.29
N GLN A 37 14.48 -3.52 15.39
CA GLN A 37 14.66 -4.46 16.49
C GLN A 37 13.32 -4.83 17.15
N SER A 38 12.46 -3.85 17.39
CA SER A 38 11.13 -4.08 17.96
C SER A 38 10.26 -4.97 17.06
N LEU A 39 10.34 -4.76 15.74
CA LEU A 39 9.62 -5.57 14.76
C LEU A 39 10.15 -7.01 14.72
N GLN A 40 11.48 -7.18 14.74
CA GLN A 40 12.09 -8.50 14.77
C GLN A 40 11.67 -9.28 16.02
N LEU A 41 11.60 -8.63 17.19
CA LEU A 41 11.15 -9.27 18.44
C LEU A 41 9.71 -9.80 18.35
N GLU A 42 8.79 -9.05 17.75
CA GLU A 42 7.42 -9.53 17.52
C GLU A 42 7.41 -10.74 16.58
N ILE A 43 8.15 -10.65 15.47
CA ILE A 43 8.25 -11.73 14.47
C ILE A 43 8.81 -13.01 15.11
N ASP A 44 9.92 -12.89 15.84
CA ASP A 44 10.57 -14.02 16.51
C ASP A 44 9.64 -14.66 17.55
N SER A 45 8.91 -13.84 18.31
CA SER A 45 7.95 -14.32 19.31
C SER A 45 6.76 -15.06 18.73
N VAL A 46 6.30 -14.72 17.52
CA VAL A 46 5.12 -15.34 16.90
C VAL A 46 5.50 -16.54 16.03
N LEU A 47 6.69 -16.50 15.41
CA LEU A 47 7.14 -17.53 14.48
C LEU A 47 7.99 -18.61 15.14
N GLU A 48 8.78 -18.27 16.17
CA GLU A 48 9.69 -19.22 16.83
C GLU A 48 10.59 -19.97 15.82
N GLY A 49 11.06 -19.26 14.78
CA GLY A 49 11.95 -19.80 13.74
C GLY A 49 11.26 -20.49 12.55
N ARG A 50 9.94 -20.61 12.52
CA ARG A 50 9.20 -21.13 11.36
C ARG A 50 9.02 -20.09 10.25
N ILE A 51 8.73 -20.55 9.04
CA ILE A 51 8.37 -19.67 7.92
C ILE A 51 6.96 -19.08 8.16
N PRO A 52 6.76 -17.77 7.95
CA PRO A 52 5.46 -17.13 8.14
C PRO A 52 4.41 -17.59 7.12
N THR A 53 3.15 -17.58 7.54
CA THR A 53 1.97 -17.81 6.70
C THR A 53 0.99 -16.64 6.88
N LEU A 54 0.01 -16.50 5.98
CA LEU A 54 -1.02 -15.47 6.12
C LEU A 54 -1.87 -15.61 7.39
N GLN A 55 -1.93 -16.80 8.00
CA GLN A 55 -2.65 -17.02 9.25
C GLN A 55 -1.97 -16.35 10.47
N ASP A 56 -0.72 -15.92 10.31
CA ASP A 56 0.06 -15.27 11.37
C ASP A 56 -0.17 -13.77 11.43
N LYS A 57 -0.63 -13.18 10.32
CA LYS A 57 -0.85 -11.74 10.20
C LYS A 57 -1.64 -11.14 11.38
N PRO A 58 -2.75 -11.74 11.85
CA PRO A 58 -3.50 -11.18 12.99
C PRO A 58 -2.74 -11.19 14.33
N LYS A 59 -1.67 -11.98 14.44
CA LYS A 59 -0.83 -12.11 15.64
C LYS A 59 0.36 -11.14 15.63
N MET A 60 0.56 -10.37 14.56
CA MET A 60 1.67 -9.43 14.39
C MET A 60 1.15 -7.99 14.19
N PRO A 61 0.48 -7.40 15.20
CA PRO A 61 -0.08 -6.06 15.10
C PRO A 61 0.98 -4.97 14.85
N TYR A 62 2.21 -5.14 15.34
CA TYR A 62 3.28 -4.17 15.11
C TYR A 62 3.82 -4.24 13.68
N LEU A 63 3.94 -5.42 13.08
CA LEU A 63 4.21 -5.58 11.64
C LEU A 63 3.14 -4.88 10.79
N GLU A 64 1.87 -5.05 11.13
CA GLU A 64 0.78 -4.35 10.42
C GLU A 64 0.90 -2.84 10.58
N ALA A 65 1.21 -2.35 11.80
CA ALA A 65 1.42 -0.93 12.06
C ALA A 65 2.60 -0.36 11.25
N VAL A 66 3.73 -1.06 11.16
CA VAL A 66 4.89 -0.65 10.36
C VAL A 66 4.55 -0.61 8.87
N THR A 67 3.78 -1.59 8.38
CA THR A 67 3.32 -1.65 6.99
C THR A 67 2.41 -0.48 6.67
N MET A 68 1.41 -0.22 7.53
CA MET A 68 0.49 0.90 7.40
C MET A 68 1.19 2.26 7.48
N GLU A 69 2.15 2.42 8.40
CA GLU A 69 2.91 3.65 8.54
C GLU A 69 3.81 3.92 7.32
N THR A 70 4.38 2.86 6.73
CA THR A 70 5.11 2.96 5.47
C THR A 70 4.22 3.48 4.36
N MET A 71 3.03 2.88 4.17
CA MET A 71 2.08 3.31 3.14
C MET A 71 1.54 4.73 3.40
N ARG A 72 1.34 5.11 4.66
CA ARG A 72 0.90 6.46 5.04
C ARG A 72 1.96 7.52 4.72
N LYS A 73 3.23 7.22 4.99
CA LYS A 73 4.35 8.17 4.84
C LYS A 73 4.88 8.22 3.41
N SER A 74 4.90 7.08 2.72
CA SER A 74 5.37 6.92 1.34
C SER A 74 4.25 6.43 0.43
N SER A 75 3.18 7.22 0.31
CA SER A 75 2.13 6.93 -0.66
C SER A 75 2.71 6.97 -2.07
N VAL A 76 2.76 5.82 -2.74
CA VAL A 76 3.34 5.67 -4.10
C VAL A 76 2.53 6.44 -5.15
N LEU A 77 1.22 6.60 -4.91
CA LEU A 77 0.31 7.38 -5.74
C LEU A 77 -0.40 8.41 -4.86
N PRO A 78 0.26 9.52 -4.48
CA PRO A 78 -0.29 10.49 -3.53
C PRO A 78 -1.55 11.19 -4.05
N MET A 79 -1.74 11.24 -5.37
CA MET A 79 -2.93 11.78 -6.05
C MET A 79 -3.89 10.69 -6.55
N GLY A 80 -3.60 9.41 -6.29
CA GLY A 80 -4.37 8.30 -6.85
C GLY A 80 -4.26 8.19 -8.38
N VAL A 81 -5.24 7.49 -8.97
CA VAL A 81 -5.45 7.44 -10.43
C VAL A 81 -6.51 8.47 -10.77
N PHE A 82 -6.43 9.09 -11.94
CA PHE A 82 -7.41 10.08 -12.38
C PHE A 82 -8.81 9.48 -12.51
N HIS A 83 -9.81 10.21 -12.03
CA HIS A 83 -11.21 9.90 -12.22
C HIS A 83 -11.84 10.91 -13.19
N SER A 84 -13.07 10.64 -13.65
CA SER A 84 -13.86 11.60 -14.41
C SER A 84 -15.33 11.52 -14.05
N THR A 85 -16.01 12.65 -14.03
CA THR A 85 -17.45 12.74 -13.73
C THR A 85 -18.29 12.23 -14.91
N MET A 86 -19.14 11.24 -14.69
CA MET A 86 -20.02 10.70 -15.74
C MET A 86 -21.21 11.61 -16.09
N GLN A 87 -21.54 12.56 -15.21
CA GLN A 87 -22.61 13.55 -15.34
C GLN A 87 -22.28 14.76 -14.45
N ASP A 88 -22.99 15.88 -14.67
CA ASP A 88 -22.90 17.05 -13.79
C ASP A 88 -23.19 16.64 -12.34
N THR A 89 -22.33 17.07 -11.43
CA THR A 89 -22.41 16.73 -10.00
C THR A 89 -21.97 17.91 -9.14
N THR A 90 -21.96 17.73 -7.83
CA THR A 90 -21.53 18.75 -6.87
C THR A 90 -20.59 18.16 -5.83
N ILE A 91 -19.54 18.90 -5.47
CA ILE A 91 -18.72 18.62 -4.28
C ILE A 91 -18.82 19.82 -3.34
N GLY A 92 -19.47 19.62 -2.19
CA GLY A 92 -19.87 20.73 -1.33
C GLY A 92 -20.75 21.71 -2.10
N GLU A 93 -20.39 23.00 -2.07
CA GLU A 93 -21.12 24.07 -2.76
C GLU A 93 -20.68 24.26 -4.24
N TYR A 94 -19.72 23.47 -4.73
CA TYR A 94 -19.18 23.63 -6.08
C TYR A 94 -19.87 22.69 -7.07
N SER A 95 -20.35 23.26 -8.18
CA SER A 95 -20.86 22.49 -9.32
C SER A 95 -19.70 22.02 -10.21
N ILE A 96 -19.66 20.72 -10.50
CA ILE A 96 -18.65 20.05 -11.32
C ILE A 96 -19.35 19.52 -12.58
N PRO A 97 -19.05 20.07 -13.77
CA PRO A 97 -19.63 19.61 -15.03
C PRO A 97 -19.23 18.17 -15.36
N LYS A 98 -20.06 17.50 -16.15
CA LYS A 98 -19.77 16.22 -16.79
C LYS A 98 -18.41 16.26 -17.52
N ASP A 99 -17.74 15.11 -17.54
CA ASP A 99 -16.43 14.87 -18.16
C ASP A 99 -15.25 15.64 -17.53
N THR A 100 -15.46 16.32 -16.38
CA THR A 100 -14.35 16.92 -15.60
C THR A 100 -13.40 15.83 -15.10
N ILE A 101 -12.09 15.99 -15.33
CA ILE A 101 -11.04 15.13 -14.78
C ILE A 101 -10.78 15.54 -13.33
N ILE A 102 -10.80 14.57 -12.42
CA ILE A 102 -10.53 14.72 -10.99
C ILE A 102 -9.28 13.93 -10.62
#